data_AF-A0A444XH65-F1
#
_entry.id   AF-A0A444XH65-F1
#
_cell.length_a   1.000
_cell.length_b   1.000
_cell.length_c   1.000
_cell.angle_alpha   90.00
_cell.angle_beta   90.00
_cell.angle_gamma   90.00
#
_symmetry.space_group_name_H-M   'P 1'
#
loop_
_entity.id
_entity.type
_entity.pdbx_description
1 polymer ?
#
loop_
_entity_poly.entity_id
_entity_poly.type
_entity_poly.pdbx_seq_one_letter_code
_entity_poly.pdbx_strand_id
1 'polypeptide(L)'
;MLHWDRKYRAKFRFEFITSTETWLSQEILDEVKVRYENTFVVELDIAAREEFKLIEHGLERASVETGEVVPDSVEKEAVVSSDNFEEADSAGQKGSMLSYDLNKTPDENKYPYSGMSPDKKNDWHLAMWATRYLNP
;
A
#
# COMPACT_ATOMS: atom_id res chain seq x y z
N MET A 1 -19.93 4.19 -19.74
CA MET A 1 -18.76 3.90 -18.87
C MET A 1 -17.43 3.93 -19.62
N LEU A 2 -17.15 3.03 -20.57
CA LEU A 2 -15.81 2.89 -21.20
C LEU A 2 -15.23 4.17 -21.83
N HIS A 3 -16.07 5.00 -22.48
CA HIS A 3 -15.63 6.30 -23.01
C HIS A 3 -15.10 7.24 -21.92
N TRP A 4 -15.78 7.27 -20.77
CA TRP A 4 -15.44 8.14 -19.64
C TRP A 4 -14.20 7.65 -18.90
N ASP A 5 -14.04 6.34 -18.72
CA ASP A 5 -12.81 5.76 -18.15
C ASP A 5 -11.57 6.15 -18.96
N ARG A 6 -11.62 6.00 -20.30
CA ARG A 6 -10.52 6.46 -21.18
C ARG A 6 -10.24 7.95 -21.03
N LYS A 7 -11.30 8.78 -20.97
CA LYS A 7 -11.18 10.24 -20.84
C LYS A 7 -10.57 10.64 -19.50
N TYR A 8 -10.99 9.97 -18.43
CA TYR A 8 -10.50 10.18 -17.07
C TYR A 8 -9.01 9.81 -16.98
N ARG A 9 -8.64 8.59 -17.40
CA ARG A 9 -7.22 8.13 -17.42
C ARG A 9 -6.33 9.05 -18.26
N ALA A 10 -6.83 9.57 -19.38
CA ALA A 10 -6.07 10.51 -20.20
C ALA A 10 -5.78 11.85 -19.48
N LYS A 11 -6.73 12.33 -18.65
CA LYS A 11 -6.59 13.56 -17.88
C LYS A 11 -5.73 13.36 -16.62
N PHE A 12 -6.09 12.38 -15.79
CA PHE A 12 -5.52 12.22 -14.45
C PHE A 12 -4.40 11.17 -14.36
N ARG A 13 -4.21 10.33 -15.38
CA ARG A 13 -3.12 9.32 -15.43
C ARG A 13 -3.22 8.18 -14.40
N PHE A 14 -4.37 8.04 -13.73
CA PHE A 14 -4.71 6.88 -12.92
C PHE A 14 -6.16 6.45 -13.18
N GLU A 15 -6.54 5.27 -12.66
CA GLU A 15 -7.87 4.69 -12.81
C GLU A 15 -8.90 5.43 -11.95
N PHE A 16 -10.17 5.44 -12.34
CA PHE A 16 -11.20 6.03 -11.48
C PHE A 16 -11.44 5.15 -10.24
N ILE A 17 -11.30 5.72 -9.05
CA ILE A 17 -11.47 5.04 -7.76
C ILE A 17 -12.65 5.68 -7.02
N THR A 18 -13.61 4.84 -6.63
CA THR A 18 -14.77 5.22 -5.81
C THR A 18 -15.14 4.05 -4.89
N SER A 19 -15.48 4.35 -3.65
CA SER A 19 -16.02 3.43 -2.66
C SER A 19 -17.54 3.34 -2.72
N THR A 20 -18.18 4.03 -3.66
CA THR A 20 -19.63 3.98 -3.84
C THR A 20 -20.06 2.54 -4.17
N GLU A 21 -20.70 1.86 -3.21
CA GLU A 21 -21.09 0.44 -3.29
C GLU A 21 -22.25 0.16 -4.27
N THR A 22 -22.66 1.15 -5.04
CA THR A 22 -23.85 1.04 -5.86
C THR A 22 -23.53 0.32 -7.17
N TRP A 23 -24.22 -0.80 -7.41
CA TRP A 23 -24.28 -1.49 -8.70
C TRP A 23 -24.91 -0.64 -9.83
N LEU A 24 -25.30 0.61 -9.53
CA LEU A 24 -25.90 1.55 -10.47
C LEU A 24 -24.81 2.21 -11.31
N SER A 25 -24.64 1.71 -12.53
CA SER A 25 -23.71 2.27 -13.51
C SER A 25 -23.96 3.76 -13.83
N GLN A 26 -25.16 4.28 -13.54
CA GLN A 26 -25.51 5.68 -13.77
C GLN A 26 -24.91 6.62 -12.71
N GLU A 27 -24.96 6.23 -11.43
CA GLU A 27 -24.44 7.04 -10.33
C GLU A 27 -22.93 7.19 -10.42
N ILE A 28 -22.23 6.08 -10.68
CA ILE A 28 -20.79 6.08 -10.96
C ILE A 28 -20.48 6.98 -12.17
N LEU A 29 -21.31 6.94 -13.22
CA LEU A 29 -21.08 7.76 -14.41
C LEU A 29 -21.29 9.25 -14.14
N ASP A 30 -22.23 9.62 -13.29
CA ASP A 30 -22.45 11.01 -12.91
C ASP A 30 -21.37 11.51 -11.94
N GLU A 31 -20.90 10.66 -11.02
CA GLU A 31 -19.73 10.96 -10.18
C GLU A 31 -18.47 11.21 -11.05
N VAL A 32 -18.20 10.34 -12.03
CA VAL A 32 -17.07 10.50 -12.97
C VAL A 32 -17.17 11.83 -13.71
N LYS A 33 -18.36 12.26 -14.15
CA LYS A 33 -18.53 13.55 -14.83
C LYS A 33 -18.23 14.73 -13.90
N VAL A 34 -18.72 14.70 -12.66
CA VAL A 34 -18.49 15.77 -11.68
C VAL A 34 -17.01 15.86 -11.33
N ARG A 35 -16.38 14.71 -11.00
CA ARG A 35 -14.96 14.63 -10.66
C ARG A 35 -14.05 14.90 -11.84
N TYR A 36 -14.52 14.69 -13.07
CA TYR A 36 -13.77 15.06 -14.26
C TYR A 36 -13.50 16.57 -14.33
N GLU A 37 -14.30 17.43 -13.71
CA GLU A 37 -14.06 18.88 -13.69
C GLU A 37 -12.98 19.30 -12.66
N ASN A 38 -12.57 18.40 -11.77
CA ASN A 38 -11.55 18.68 -10.75
C ASN A 38 -10.17 18.97 -11.36
N THR A 39 -9.36 19.69 -10.57
CA THR A 39 -7.92 19.80 -10.82
C THR A 39 -7.22 18.51 -10.40
N PHE A 40 -6.04 18.23 -10.97
CA PHE A 40 -5.30 17.01 -10.67
C PHE A 40 -5.02 16.82 -9.17
N VAL A 41 -4.63 17.90 -8.46
CA VAL A 41 -4.31 17.84 -7.03
C VAL A 41 -5.54 17.46 -6.19
N VAL A 42 -6.69 18.08 -6.49
CA VAL A 42 -7.95 17.77 -5.80
C VAL A 42 -8.37 16.34 -6.08
N GLU A 43 -8.28 15.91 -7.34
CA GLU A 43 -8.70 14.56 -7.72
C GLU A 43 -7.78 13.47 -7.13
N LEU A 44 -6.49 13.76 -6.98
CA LEU A 44 -5.54 12.87 -6.33
C LEU A 44 -5.86 12.68 -4.84
N ASP A 45 -6.20 13.76 -4.12
CA ASP A 45 -6.60 13.69 -2.71
C ASP A 45 -7.89 12.89 -2.54
N ILE A 46 -8.89 13.11 -3.42
CA ILE A 46 -10.14 12.33 -3.37
C ILE A 46 -9.85 10.85 -3.68
N ALA A 47 -9.09 10.55 -4.73
CA ALA A 47 -8.76 9.17 -5.10
C ALA A 47 -8.03 8.43 -3.96
N ALA A 48 -7.08 9.07 -3.28
CA ALA A 48 -6.39 8.50 -2.14
C ALA A 48 -7.34 8.18 -0.98
N ARG A 49 -8.32 9.06 -0.71
CA ARG A 49 -9.35 8.81 0.31
C ARG A 49 -10.29 7.67 -0.06
N GLU A 50 -10.69 7.59 -1.34
CA GLU A 50 -11.52 6.48 -1.84
C GLU A 50 -10.79 5.14 -1.78
N GLU A 51 -9.50 5.12 -2.15
CA GLU A 51 -8.64 3.93 -2.03
C GLU A 51 -8.50 3.48 -0.57
N PHE A 52 -8.32 4.42 0.36
CA PHE A 52 -8.24 4.12 1.79
C PHE A 52 -9.53 3.48 2.31
N LYS A 53 -10.71 4.00 1.96
CA LYS A 53 -12.01 3.39 2.32
C LYS A 53 -12.15 1.96 1.80
N LEU A 54 -11.71 1.72 0.57
CA LEU A 54 -11.74 0.38 -0.03
C LEU A 54 -10.81 -0.60 0.70
N ILE A 55 -9.64 -0.13 1.13
CA ILE A 55 -8.70 -0.92 1.94
C ILE A 55 -9.30 -1.23 3.32
N GLU A 56 -9.87 -0.25 4.01
CA GLU A 56 -10.55 -0.46 5.31
C GLU A 56 -11.66 -1.50 5.19
N HIS A 57 -12.56 -1.34 4.22
CA HIS A 57 -13.65 -2.29 4.02
C HIS A 57 -13.15 -3.68 3.59
N GLY A 58 -12.07 -3.75 2.80
CA GLY A 58 -11.42 -5.02 2.47
C GLY A 58 -10.82 -5.73 3.70
N LEU A 59 -10.24 -4.96 4.62
CA LEU A 59 -9.67 -5.47 5.86
C LEU A 59 -10.74 -5.96 6.84
N GLU A 60 -11.87 -5.27 6.95
CA GLU A 60 -13.02 -5.73 7.74
C GLU A 60 -13.50 -7.11 7.26
N ARG A 61 -13.65 -7.28 5.95
CA ARG A 61 -14.06 -8.55 5.35
C ARG A 61 -13.04 -9.67 5.56
N ALA A 62 -11.74 -9.37 5.44
CA ALA A 62 -10.69 -10.34 5.68
C ALA A 62 -10.57 -10.76 7.17
N SER A 63 -10.90 -9.84 8.09
CA SER A 63 -10.88 -10.09 9.53
C SER A 63 -12.03 -10.99 9.98
N VAL A 64 -13.22 -10.84 9.38
CA VAL A 64 -14.37 -11.73 9.65
C VAL A 64 -14.09 -13.17 9.21
N GLU A 65 -13.32 -13.38 8.15
CA GLU A 65 -12.97 -14.73 7.65
C GLU A 65 -11.93 -15.45 8.53
N THR A 66 -11.26 -14.75 9.44
CA THR A 66 -10.24 -15.32 10.35
C THR A 66 -10.77 -15.56 11.78
N GLY A 67 -12.07 -15.34 12.04
CA GLY A 67 -12.64 -15.33 13.40
C GLY A 67 -13.67 -16.43 13.71
N GLU A 68 -13.22 -17.66 13.98
CA GLU A 68 -13.88 -18.48 15.01
C GLU A 68 -13.34 -18.04 16.38
N VAL A 69 -13.73 -16.86 16.86
CA VAL A 69 -13.68 -16.54 18.30
C VAL A 69 -14.85 -15.62 18.64
N VAL A 70 -15.62 -16.08 19.60
CA VAL A 70 -16.76 -15.47 20.30
C VAL A 70 -16.54 -13.99 20.60
N PRO A 71 -17.49 -13.09 20.31
CA PRO A 71 -17.43 -11.74 20.83
C PRO A 71 -17.95 -11.76 22.26
N ASP A 72 -17.16 -11.24 23.20
CA ASP A 72 -17.75 -10.69 24.41
C ASP A 72 -17.30 -9.23 24.61
N SER A 73 -18.29 -8.47 25.04
CA SER A 73 -18.42 -7.02 25.04
C SER A 73 -17.52 -6.33 26.08
N VAL A 74 -17.05 -5.10 25.83
CA VAL A 74 -17.50 -3.85 26.53
C VAL A 74 -16.41 -2.75 26.64
N GLU A 75 -16.88 -1.52 26.37
CA GLU A 75 -16.44 -0.17 26.80
C GLU A 75 -15.06 0.45 26.50
N LYS A 76 -15.11 1.56 25.73
CA LYS A 76 -14.40 2.86 25.85
C LYS A 76 -13.57 3.02 27.13
N GLU A 77 -12.37 3.63 27.05
CA GLU A 77 -11.93 4.89 27.72
C GLU A 77 -10.61 5.39 27.10
N ALA A 78 -10.51 6.70 26.86
CA ALA A 78 -9.33 7.36 26.31
C ALA A 78 -8.32 7.70 27.41
N VAL A 79 -7.05 7.30 27.25
CA VAL A 79 -5.91 7.91 27.97
C VAL A 79 -4.72 8.02 27.02
N VAL A 80 -4.28 9.26 26.80
CA VAL A 80 -3.02 9.62 26.16
C VAL A 80 -1.87 9.12 27.04
N SER A 81 -0.95 8.36 26.47
CA SER A 81 0.38 8.17 27.07
C SER A 81 1.44 8.28 25.97
N SER A 82 1.91 9.51 25.77
CA SER A 82 3.18 9.79 25.11
C SER A 82 4.28 9.48 26.11
N ASP A 83 5.07 8.43 25.87
CA ASP A 83 6.40 8.32 26.46
C ASP A 83 7.25 7.23 25.75
N ASN A 84 8.41 7.69 25.28
CA ASN A 84 9.70 6.99 25.26
C ASN A 84 9.91 5.92 24.18
N PHE A 85 10.36 6.38 23.01
CA PHE A 85 11.14 5.53 22.09
C PHE A 85 12.52 5.30 22.73
N GLU A 86 12.62 4.29 23.59
CA GLU A 86 13.92 3.77 24.04
C GLU A 86 14.60 3.08 22.86
N GLU A 87 15.80 3.56 22.57
CA GLU A 87 16.78 3.00 21.66
C GLU A 87 17.16 1.60 22.17
N ALA A 88 16.42 0.59 21.71
CA ALA A 88 16.79 -0.80 21.89
C ALA A 88 17.98 -1.10 20.98
N ASP A 89 19.15 -1.12 21.60
CA ASP A 89 20.43 -1.57 21.07
C ASP A 89 20.28 -3.01 20.54
N SER A 90 19.89 -3.15 19.27
CA SER A 90 19.67 -4.44 18.62
C SER A 90 21.02 -5.05 18.26
N ALA A 91 21.68 -5.58 19.28
CA ALA A 91 22.82 -6.46 19.13
C ALA A 91 22.37 -7.74 18.43
N GLY A 92 22.69 -7.85 17.13
CA GLY A 92 22.80 -9.15 16.47
C GLY A 92 21.77 -9.47 15.40
N GLN A 93 21.52 -8.56 14.46
CA GLN A 93 21.06 -8.99 13.14
C GLN A 93 22.19 -8.78 12.13
N LYS A 94 22.99 -9.84 11.90
CA LYS A 94 23.89 -9.91 10.74
C LYS A 94 23.09 -10.16 9.45
N GLY A 95 22.04 -9.37 9.23
CA GLY A 95 21.51 -9.17 7.89
C GLY A 95 22.39 -8.11 7.26
N SER A 96 23.15 -8.47 6.22
CA SER A 96 23.85 -7.48 5.39
C SER A 96 22.79 -6.58 4.76
N MET A 97 22.40 -5.52 5.47
CA MET A 97 21.54 -4.47 4.95
C MET A 97 22.32 -3.84 3.81
N LEU A 98 21.73 -3.83 2.62
CA LEU A 98 22.39 -3.32 1.41
C LEU A 98 22.77 -1.86 1.65
N SER A 99 24.04 -1.61 1.91
CA SER A 99 24.53 -0.26 2.15
C SER A 99 24.56 0.48 0.82
N TYR A 100 23.62 1.40 0.64
CA TYR A 100 23.57 2.28 -0.52
C TYR A 100 24.32 3.58 -0.18
N ASP A 101 25.41 3.86 -0.91
CA ASP A 101 26.21 5.07 -0.70
C ASP A 101 25.60 6.23 -1.48
N LEU A 102 25.02 7.19 -0.76
CA LEU A 102 24.33 8.35 -1.33
C LEU A 102 25.28 9.32 -2.06
N ASN A 103 26.59 9.18 -1.88
CA ASN A 103 27.59 10.00 -2.57
C ASN A 103 28.01 9.43 -3.93
N LYS A 104 27.53 8.24 -4.29
CA LYS A 104 27.87 7.55 -5.55
C LYS A 104 26.71 7.59 -6.53
N THR A 105 27.03 7.59 -7.82
CA THR A 105 26.01 7.43 -8.85
C THR A 105 25.44 5.99 -8.83
N PRO A 106 24.22 5.74 -9.34
CA PRO A 106 23.63 4.41 -9.33
C PRO A 106 24.47 3.34 -10.05
N ASP A 107 25.26 3.74 -11.07
CA ASP A 107 26.15 2.86 -11.82
C ASP A 107 27.44 2.51 -11.05
N GLU A 108 27.91 3.45 -10.20
CA GLU A 108 29.07 3.27 -9.32
C GLU A 108 28.73 2.53 -8.03
N ASN A 109 27.47 2.55 -7.62
CA ASN A 109 27.03 1.75 -6.50
C ASN A 109 27.10 0.27 -6.89
N LYS A 110 27.89 -0.49 -6.14
CA LYS A 110 28.01 -1.93 -6.34
C LYS A 110 26.82 -2.64 -5.70
N TYR A 111 25.69 -2.63 -6.40
CA TYR A 111 24.54 -3.42 -6.01
C TYR A 111 24.88 -4.91 -6.15
N PRO A 112 24.60 -5.78 -5.17
CA PRO A 112 24.91 -7.22 -5.31
C PRO A 112 24.19 -7.93 -6.46
N TYR A 113 23.26 -7.24 -7.15
CA TYR A 113 22.51 -7.73 -8.30
C TYR A 113 23.13 -7.37 -9.66
N SER A 114 24.18 -6.52 -9.69
CA SER A 114 24.85 -6.14 -10.94
C SER A 114 25.63 -7.34 -11.48
N GLY A 115 25.03 -8.05 -12.45
CA GLY A 115 25.61 -9.24 -13.09
C GLY A 115 24.81 -10.54 -12.95
N MET A 116 23.69 -10.57 -12.19
CA MET A 116 22.81 -11.75 -12.14
C MET A 116 21.85 -11.79 -13.35
N SER A 117 21.56 -13.00 -13.84
CA SER A 117 20.45 -13.22 -14.77
C SER A 117 19.11 -13.04 -14.04
N PRO A 118 18.03 -12.66 -14.75
CA PRO A 118 16.70 -12.44 -14.15
C PRO A 118 16.22 -13.59 -13.25
N ASP A 119 16.39 -14.84 -13.68
CA ASP A 119 15.94 -16.01 -12.92
C ASP A 119 16.67 -16.14 -11.58
N LYS A 120 18.00 -15.94 -11.58
CA LYS A 120 18.82 -16.00 -10.37
C LYS A 120 18.51 -14.87 -9.39
N LYS A 121 18.04 -13.71 -9.88
CA LYS A 121 17.59 -12.61 -9.03
C LYS A 121 16.30 -13.00 -8.30
N ASN A 122 15.35 -13.60 -9.01
CA ASN A 122 14.07 -14.02 -8.42
C ASN A 122 14.28 -15.08 -7.33
N ASP A 123 15.10 -16.10 -7.60
CA ASP A 123 15.42 -17.14 -6.63
C ASP A 123 16.06 -16.59 -5.36
N TRP A 124 17.00 -15.64 -5.52
CA TRP A 124 17.66 -14.99 -4.39
C TRP A 124 16.69 -14.13 -3.56
N HIS A 125 15.79 -13.38 -4.21
CA HIS A 125 14.77 -12.59 -3.50
C HIS A 125 13.82 -13.47 -2.70
N LEU A 126 13.38 -14.60 -3.27
CA LEU A 126 12.54 -15.58 -2.58
C LEU A 126 13.25 -16.19 -1.37
N ALA A 127 14.53 -16.57 -1.53
CA ALA A 127 15.33 -17.11 -0.43
C ALA A 127 15.54 -16.10 0.71
N MET A 128 15.82 -14.84 0.39
CA MET A 128 15.97 -13.77 1.36
C MET A 128 14.66 -13.43 2.08
N TRP A 129 13.54 -13.42 1.35
CA TRP A 129 12.22 -13.23 1.94
C TRP A 129 11.88 -14.38 2.90
N ALA A 130 12.06 -15.63 2.48
CA ALA A 130 11.84 -16.79 3.32
C ALA A 130 12.69 -16.75 4.61
N THR A 131 13.97 -16.37 4.50
CA THR A 131 14.86 -16.28 5.66
C THR A 131 14.42 -15.22 6.67
N ARG A 132 13.82 -14.12 6.22
CA ARG A 132 13.39 -13.01 7.10
C ARG A 132 12.03 -13.20 7.75
N TYR A 133 11.13 -13.92 7.07
CA TYR A 133 9.72 -13.97 7.46
C TYR A 133 9.21 -15.36 7.81
N LEU A 134 9.92 -16.44 7.43
CA LEU A 134 9.49 -17.82 7.72
C LEU A 134 10.29 -18.50 8.84
N ASN A 135 11.45 -17.96 9.24
CA ASN A 135 12.23 -18.44 10.39
C ASN A 135 12.63 -17.24 11.27
N PRO A 136 11.74 -16.78 12.18
CA PRO A 136 12.06 -15.74 13.15
C PRO A 136 13.09 -16.18 14.20
#